data_AF-A0A6S7K5M3-F1
#
_entry.id   AF-A0A6S7K5M3-F1
#
_cell.length_a   1.000
_cell.length_b   1.000
_cell.length_c   1.000
_cell.angle_alpha   90.00
_cell.angle_beta   90.00
_cell.angle_gamma   90.00
#
_symmetry.space_group_name_H-M   'P 1'
#
loop_
_entity.id
_entity.type
_entity.pdbx_description
1 polymer ?
#
loop_
_entity_poly.entity_id
_entity_poly.type
_entity_poly.pdbx_seq_one_letter_code
_entity_poly.pdbx_strand_id
1 'polypeptide(L)'
;YEGLFARSLLAAIDHNHHLHRKQARSAKGELVFSRCWSKRAKRWRVVIVKEKKTYSYLPVLFANLLKEASKEFVKKIKPVSFEQNPKKIAPTIASLSAPSTSELVKEHVSRF
;
A
#
# COMPACT_ATOMS: atom_id res chain seq x y z
N TYR A 1 -14.74 -19.84 -8.02
CA TYR A 1 -13.45 -20.36 -7.52
C TYR A 1 -12.28 -19.73 -8.27
N GLU A 2 -12.29 -19.73 -9.62
CA GLU A 2 -11.23 -19.14 -10.47
C GLU A 2 -10.88 -17.67 -10.17
N GLY A 3 -11.89 -16.81 -9.98
CA GLY A 3 -11.64 -15.40 -9.65
C GLY A 3 -10.92 -15.19 -8.30
N LEU A 4 -11.09 -16.10 -7.33
CA LEU A 4 -10.33 -16.06 -6.08
C LEU A 4 -8.87 -16.46 -6.32
N PHE A 5 -8.66 -17.52 -7.09
CA PHE A 5 -7.33 -17.99 -7.46
C PHE A 5 -6.53 -16.93 -8.22
N ALA A 6 -7.14 -16.29 -9.22
CA ALA A 6 -6.52 -15.20 -9.97
C ALA A 6 -6.14 -14.00 -9.08
N ARG A 7 -7.01 -13.62 -8.13
CA ARG A 7 -6.71 -12.55 -7.17
C ARG A 7 -5.54 -12.92 -6.26
N SER A 8 -5.48 -14.17 -5.78
CA SER A 8 -4.37 -14.66 -4.95
C SER A 8 -3.04 -14.64 -5.71
N LEU A 9 -3.03 -15.08 -6.97
CA LEU A 9 -1.84 -15.02 -7.82
C LEU A 9 -1.37 -13.58 -8.06
N LEU A 10 -2.29 -12.67 -8.39
CA LEU A 10 -1.96 -11.26 -8.60
C LEU A 10 -1.41 -10.62 -7.32
N ALA A 11 -1.96 -10.96 -6.15
CA ALA A 11 -1.45 -10.52 -4.86
C ALA A 11 -0.03 -11.07 -4.59
N ALA A 12 0.25 -12.32 -4.95
CA ALA A 12 1.58 -12.91 -4.82
C ALA A 12 2.61 -12.22 -5.73
N ILE A 13 2.25 -11.93 -6.98
CA ILE A 13 3.11 -11.19 -7.92
C ILE A 13 3.39 -9.78 -7.39
N ASP A 14 2.36 -9.05 -6.93
CA ASP A 14 2.53 -7.72 -6.33
C ASP A 14 3.41 -7.79 -5.08
N HIS A 15 3.23 -8.80 -4.22
CA HIS A 15 4.06 -8.98 -3.03
C HIS A 15 5.53 -9.19 -3.38
N ASN A 16 5.82 -10.14 -4.26
CA ASN A 16 7.17 -10.51 -4.65
C ASN A 16 7.91 -9.33 -5.29
N HIS A 17 7.25 -8.59 -6.18
CA HIS A 17 7.83 -7.41 -6.82
C HIS A 17 8.21 -6.31 -5.81
N HIS A 18 7.44 -6.19 -4.73
CA HIS A 18 7.58 -5.13 -3.75
C HIS A 18 8.27 -5.54 -2.43
N LEU A 19 8.71 -6.80 -2.30
CA LEU A 19 9.25 -7.38 -1.07
C LEU A 19 10.47 -6.60 -0.56
N HIS A 20 11.41 -6.33 -1.46
CA HIS A 20 12.72 -5.74 -1.15
C HIS A 20 12.80 -4.22 -1.33
N ARG A 21 11.66 -3.52 -1.33
CA ARG A 21 11.66 -2.05 -1.37
C ARG A 21 12.41 -1.47 -0.19
N LYS A 22 13.30 -0.52 -0.48
CA LYS A 22 14.09 0.18 0.53
C LYS A 22 13.22 1.19 1.28
N GLN A 23 13.76 1.71 2.38
CA GLN A 23 13.15 2.85 3.06
C GLN A 23 13.22 4.08 2.16
N ALA A 24 12.11 4.81 2.08
CA ALA A 24 12.02 6.04 1.31
C ALA A 24 12.95 7.10 1.91
N ARG A 25 13.55 7.90 1.00
CA ARG A 25 14.38 9.05 1.34
C ARG A 25 13.74 10.34 0.85
N SER A 26 13.94 11.41 1.61
CA SER A 26 13.59 12.77 1.24
C SER A 26 14.48 13.27 0.09
N ALA A 27 14.13 14.41 -0.52
CA ALA A 27 14.98 15.06 -1.53
C ALA A 27 16.39 15.37 -1.00
N LYS A 28 16.54 15.55 0.32
CA LYS A 28 17.82 15.75 1.02
C LYS A 28 18.56 14.45 1.38
N GLY A 29 18.02 13.28 0.99
CA GLY A 29 18.61 11.97 1.29
C GLY A 29 18.26 11.40 2.69
N GLU A 30 17.56 12.15 3.53
CA GLU A 30 17.13 11.73 4.88
C GLU A 30 16.06 10.64 4.84
N LEU A 31 16.07 9.73 5.82
CA LEU A 31 15.08 8.66 5.93
C LEU A 31 13.68 9.21 6.26
N VAL A 32 12.67 8.74 5.53
CA VAL A 32 11.28 9.17 5.72
C VAL A 32 10.56 8.23 6.69
N PHE A 33 9.83 8.83 7.62
CA PHE A 33 9.03 8.15 8.63
C PHE A 33 7.61 8.72 8.64
N SER A 34 6.63 7.87 8.99
CA SER A 34 5.25 8.28 9.21
C SER A 34 4.84 7.99 10.65
N ARG A 35 3.89 8.78 11.18
CA ARG A 35 3.36 8.63 12.54
C ARG A 35 2.06 7.85 12.48
N CYS A 36 1.92 6.82 13.30
CA CYS A 36 0.68 6.07 13.44
C CYS A 36 0.23 5.99 14.91
N TRP A 37 -1.08 6.07 15.14
CA TRP A 37 -1.65 5.84 16.47
C TRP A 37 -1.90 4.36 16.68
N SER A 38 -1.31 3.79 17.73
CA SER A 38 -1.62 2.42 18.12
C SER A 38 -2.81 2.39 19.07
N LYS A 39 -3.95 1.83 18.61
CA LYS A 39 -5.12 1.63 19.46
C LYS A 39 -4.83 0.77 20.70
N ARG A 40 -4.09 -0.34 20.50
CA ARG A 40 -3.74 -1.30 21.57
C ARG A 40 -2.90 -0.66 22.67
N ALA A 41 -1.87 0.09 22.29
CA ALA A 41 -0.94 0.69 23.24
C ALA A 41 -1.32 2.13 23.65
N LYS A 42 -2.42 2.66 23.08
CA LYS A 42 -2.89 4.05 23.25
C LYS A 42 -1.75 5.08 23.17
N ARG A 43 -0.85 4.91 22.21
CA ARG A 43 0.31 5.80 21.99
C ARG A 43 0.66 5.93 20.52
N TRP A 44 1.29 7.05 20.19
CA TRP A 44 1.89 7.28 18.89
C TRP A 44 3.14 6.42 18.71
N ARG A 45 3.37 5.98 17.47
CA ARG A 45 4.56 5.24 17.06
C ARG A 45 4.99 5.69 15.67
N VAL A 46 6.28 5.57 15.41
CA VAL A 46 6.85 5.75 14.08
C VAL A 46 6.77 4.45 13.28
N VAL A 47 6.45 4.60 12.00
CA VAL A 47 6.45 3.54 10.99
C VAL A 47 7.40 3.94 9.87
N ILE A 48 8.23 2.99 9.45
CA ILE A 48 9.13 3.14 8.30
C ILE A 48 8.29 3.28 7.02
N VAL A 49 8.54 4.33 6.26
CA VAL A 49 7.93 4.50 4.94
C VAL A 49 8.84 3.86 3.92
N LYS A 50 8.36 2.83 3.21
CA LYS A 50 9.09 2.25 2.07
C LYS A 50 8.91 3.10 0.81
N GLU A 51 9.84 2.95 -0.14
CA GLU A 51 9.75 3.56 -1.47
C GLU A 51 8.39 3.33 -2.13
N LYS A 52 7.98 4.25 -3.02
CA LYS A 52 6.71 4.13 -3.73
C LYS A 52 6.66 2.81 -4.52
N LYS A 53 5.48 2.20 -4.58
CA LYS A 53 5.24 1.03 -5.44
C LYS A 53 5.47 1.41 -6.90
N THR A 54 6.00 0.48 -7.67
CA THR A 54 6.11 0.63 -9.12
C THR A 54 5.40 -0.56 -9.76
N TYR A 55 4.70 -0.30 -10.86
CA TYR A 55 3.85 -1.30 -11.49
C TYR A 55 4.37 -1.71 -12.87
N SER A 56 5.70 -1.78 -13.02
CA SER A 56 6.37 -2.10 -14.28
C SER A 56 6.05 -3.50 -14.81
N TYR A 57 5.54 -4.40 -13.96
CA TYR A 57 5.08 -5.74 -14.35
C TYR A 57 3.66 -5.75 -14.94
N LEU A 58 2.84 -4.72 -14.69
CA LEU A 58 1.46 -4.67 -15.19
C LEU A 58 1.37 -4.62 -16.72
N PRO A 59 2.18 -3.83 -17.45
CA PRO A 59 2.15 -3.82 -18.91
C PRO A 59 2.36 -5.20 -19.53
N VAL A 60 3.27 -6.01 -18.97
CA VAL A 60 3.52 -7.38 -19.44
C VAL A 60 2.31 -8.27 -19.18
N LEU A 61 1.70 -8.18 -17.99
CA LEU A 61 0.47 -8.92 -17.68
C LEU A 61 -0.69 -8.53 -18.60
N PHE A 62 -0.87 -7.25 -18.89
CA PHE A 62 -1.91 -6.77 -19.81
C PHE A 62 -1.67 -7.23 -21.24
N ALA A 63 -0.43 -7.22 -21.73
CA ALA A 63 -0.10 -7.73 -23.06
C ALA A 63 -0.46 -9.22 -23.20
N ASN A 64 -0.14 -10.04 -22.19
CA ASN A 64 -0.50 -11.45 -22.15
C ASN A 64 -2.03 -11.65 -22.10
N LEU A 65 -2.72 -10.86 -21.28
CA LEU A 65 -4.18 -10.90 -21.19
C LEU A 65 -4.83 -10.56 -22.54
N LEU A 66 -4.36 -9.50 -23.22
CA LEU A 66 -4.88 -9.09 -24.51
C LEU A 66 -4.64 -10.14 -25.59
N LYS A 67 -3.49 -10.84 -25.57
CA LYS A 67 -3.18 -11.93 -26.50
C LYS A 67 -4.10 -13.15 -26.31
N GLU A 68 -4.52 -13.43 -25.08
CA GLU A 68 -5.50 -14.49 -24.81
C GLU A 68 -6.92 -14.02 -25.12
N ALA A 69 -7.28 -12.79 -24.75
CA ALA A 69 -8.59 -12.20 -25.04
C ALA A 69 -8.84 -12.00 -26.54
N SER A 70 -7.81 -11.78 -27.37
CA SER A 70 -7.97 -11.71 -28.81
C SER A 70 -8.41 -13.04 -29.44
N LYS A 71 -8.29 -14.15 -28.71
CA LYS A 71 -8.73 -15.48 -29.17
C LYS A 71 -10.20 -15.78 -28.85
N GLU A 72 -10.79 -15.10 -27.86
CA GLU A 72 -12.21 -15.24 -27.48
C GLU A 72 -12.85 -13.86 -27.25
N PHE A 73 -13.82 -13.51 -28.10
CA PHE A 73 -14.55 -12.23 -28.00
C PHE A 73 -15.25 -12.06 -26.64
N VAL A 74 -14.93 -10.95 -25.96
CA VAL A 74 -15.09 -10.75 -24.50
C VAL A 74 -16.50 -10.33 -24.07
N LYS A 75 -16.99 -10.95 -22.98
CA LYS A 75 -18.19 -10.52 -22.23
C LYS A 75 -18.03 -9.13 -21.59
N LYS A 76 -19.11 -8.34 -21.64
CA LYS A 76 -19.23 -6.96 -21.13
C LYS A 76 -18.81 -6.81 -19.65
N ILE A 77 -17.88 -5.91 -19.39
CA ILE A 77 -17.56 -5.43 -18.04
C ILE A 77 -18.66 -4.45 -17.62
N LYS A 78 -19.35 -4.73 -16.50
CA LYS A 78 -20.27 -3.75 -15.89
C LYS A 78 -19.46 -2.77 -15.05
N PRO A 79 -19.64 -1.45 -15.19
CA PRO A 79 -19.02 -0.48 -14.30
C PRO A 79 -19.60 -0.68 -12.90
N VAL A 80 -18.71 -0.83 -11.91
CA VAL A 80 -19.09 -0.81 -10.49
C VAL A 80 -19.01 0.65 -10.04
N SER A 81 -20.14 1.25 -9.69
CA SER A 81 -20.17 2.55 -9.02
C SER A 81 -19.72 2.35 -7.58
N PHE A 82 -18.65 3.05 -7.17
CA PHE A 82 -18.17 3.07 -5.80
C PHE A 82 -18.59 4.39 -5.15
N GLU A 83 -19.84 4.47 -4.70
CA GLU A 83 -20.33 5.62 -3.94
C GLU A 83 -20.04 5.45 -2.45
N GLN A 84 -18.79 5.70 -2.08
CA GLN A 84 -18.45 6.02 -0.70
C GLN A 84 -17.55 7.24 -0.74
N ASN A 85 -18.01 8.37 -0.19
CA ASN A 85 -17.23 9.60 -0.12
C ASN A 85 -16.26 9.52 1.08
N PRO A 86 -14.96 9.18 0.88
CA PRO A 86 -14.02 8.92 1.98
C PRO A 86 -13.69 10.17 2.81
N LYS A 87 -14.07 11.35 2.32
CA LYS A 87 -13.85 12.65 2.98
C LYS A 87 -14.64 12.84 4.29
N LYS A 88 -15.65 12.01 4.58
CA LYS A 88 -16.48 12.10 5.79
C LYS A 88 -15.90 11.34 7.00
N ILE A 89 -14.83 10.58 6.81
CA ILE A 89 -14.19 9.83 7.90
C ILE A 89 -13.11 10.72 8.51
N ALA A 90 -13.10 10.85 9.83
CA ALA A 90 -12.06 11.60 10.53
C ALA A 90 -10.67 11.04 10.16
N PRO A 91 -9.67 11.91 9.87
CA PRO A 91 -8.37 11.48 9.39
C PRO A 91 -7.60 10.67 10.44
N THR A 92 -7.95 10.78 11.72
CA THR A 92 -7.33 10.04 12.82
C THR A 92 -8.33 9.79 13.92
N ILE A 93 -8.25 8.61 14.54
CA ILE A 93 -9.04 8.17 15.70
C ILE A 93 -8.29 8.37 17.03
N ALA A 94 -7.21 9.15 17.03
CA ALA A 94 -6.32 9.29 18.19
C ALA A 94 -6.97 10.20 19.22
N SER A 95 -6.87 9.82 20.50
CA SER A 95 -7.33 10.63 21.62
C SER A 95 -6.31 11.68 22.06
N LEU A 96 -5.03 11.51 21.66
CA LEU A 96 -3.92 12.41 21.98
C LEU A 96 -3.37 13.06 20.71
N SER A 97 -2.91 14.30 20.82
CA SER A 97 -2.21 14.99 19.73
C SER A 97 -0.93 14.24 19.33
N ALA A 98 -0.55 14.33 18.06
CA ALA A 98 0.62 13.64 17.53
C ALA A 98 1.90 14.39 17.94
N PRO A 99 2.84 13.75 18.69
CA PRO A 99 4.15 14.33 18.98
C PRO A 99 4.99 14.44 17.69
N SER A 100 6.13 15.12 17.77
CA SER A 100 6.97 15.32 16.59
C SER A 100 7.53 14.00 16.07
N THR A 101 7.79 13.94 14.76
CA THR A 101 8.37 12.72 14.17
C THR A 101 9.76 12.43 14.72
N SER A 102 10.57 13.47 15.00
CA SER A 102 11.93 13.32 15.53
C SER A 102 11.96 12.72 16.94
N GLU A 103 11.06 13.14 17.83
CA GLU A 103 10.92 12.54 19.17
C GLU A 103 10.56 11.06 19.08
N LEU A 104 9.56 10.73 18.26
CA LEU A 104 9.13 9.34 18.11
C LEU A 104 10.18 8.43 17.46
N VAL A 105 11.05 8.99 16.60
CA VAL A 105 12.19 8.25 16.02
C VAL A 105 13.23 7.96 17.10
N LYS A 106 13.52 8.90 18.00
CA LYS A 106 14.45 8.67 19.13
C LYS A 106 13.96 7.59 20.09
N GLU A 107 12.67 7.57 20.38
CA GLU A 107 12.03 6.55 21.22
C GLU A 107 11.85 5.20 20.50
N HIS A 108 12.06 5.15 19.18
CA HIS A 108 11.81 3.95 18.40
C HIS A 108 12.88 2.89 18.68
N VAL A 109 12.53 1.91 19.52
CA VAL A 109 13.33 0.71 19.73
C VAL A 109 12.91 -0.35 18.71
N SER A 110 13.82 -0.67 17.78
CA SER A 110 13.69 -1.85 16.91
C SER A 110 13.68 -3.10 17.78
N ARG A 111 12.83 -4.08 17.45
CA ARG A 111 12.82 -5.39 18.11
C ARG A 111 13.90 -6.35 17.57
N PHE A 112 14.71 -5.88 16.63
CA PHE A 112 15.78 -6.59 15.94
C PHE A 112 17.04 -5.75 16.01
#